data_AF-A0A433WPK4-F1
#
_entry.id   AF-A0A433WPK4-F1
#
_cell.length_a   1.000
_cell.length_b   1.000
_cell.length_c   1.000
_cell.angle_alpha   90.00
_cell.angle_beta   90.00
_cell.angle_gamma   90.00
#
_symmetry.space_group_name_H-M   'P 1'
#
loop_
_entity.id
_entity.type
_entity.pdbx_description
1 polymer ?
#
loop_
_entity_poly.entity_id
_entity_poly.type
_entity_poly.pdbx_seq_one_letter_code
_entity_poly.pdbx_strand_id
1 'polypeptide(L)'
;MNFLKKIAPDKWKHFIVGIGMGIVLEVAAMLLFPGQPLIASLAALSVVIVISYGFELFSLVTGRGHYDVMDAVASIIGGMLGMVAGGAGFYI
;
A
#
# COMPACT_ATOMS: atom_id res chain seq x y z
N MET A 1 21.22 -8.74 -23.44
CA MET A 1 19.96 -8.09 -23.05
C MET A 1 19.83 -8.25 -21.54
N ASN A 2 20.26 -7.24 -20.77
CA ASN A 2 20.27 -7.34 -19.31
C ASN A 2 18.83 -7.19 -18.79
N PHE A 3 18.28 -8.28 -18.25
CA PHE A 3 16.89 -8.42 -17.78
C PHE A 3 16.53 -7.57 -16.54
N LEU A 4 17.46 -6.79 -16.01
CA LEU A 4 17.26 -5.96 -14.82
C LEU A 4 17.12 -4.50 -15.25
N LYS A 5 15.91 -4.12 -15.68
CA LYS A 5 15.51 -2.71 -15.69
C LYS A 5 15.74 -2.19 -14.27
N LYS A 6 16.69 -1.28 -14.10
CA LYS A 6 16.98 -0.64 -12.81
C LYS A 6 15.67 0.01 -12.34
N ILE A 7 15.06 -0.52 -11.28
CA ILE A 7 13.87 0.07 -10.68
C ILE A 7 14.23 1.53 -10.34
N ALA A 8 13.42 2.45 -10.83
CA ALA A 8 13.71 3.86 -10.64
C ALA A 8 13.66 4.19 -9.13
N PRO A 9 14.58 5.05 -8.61
CA PRO A 9 14.71 5.29 -7.16
C PRO A 9 13.45 5.82 -6.48
N ASP A 10 12.58 6.49 -7.23
CA ASP A 10 11.26 6.94 -6.82
C ASP A 10 10.34 5.78 -6.44
N LYS A 11 10.35 4.66 -7.20
CA LYS A 11 9.46 3.51 -6.91
C LYS A 11 9.75 2.86 -5.56
N TRP A 12 11.01 2.89 -5.13
CA TRP A 12 11.40 2.44 -3.79
C TRP A 12 10.81 3.29 -2.68
N LYS A 13 10.66 4.61 -2.90
CA LYS A 13 10.01 5.49 -1.93
C LYS A 13 8.53 5.13 -1.79
N HIS A 14 7.84 4.95 -2.92
CA HIS A 14 6.43 4.54 -2.93
C HIS A 14 6.21 3.18 -2.26
N PHE A 15 7.11 2.23 -2.48
CA PHE A 15 7.12 0.95 -1.81
C PHE A 15 7.29 1.08 -0.28
N ILE A 16 8.29 1.85 0.19
CA ILE A 16 8.54 2.04 1.63
C ILE A 16 7.36 2.76 2.30
N VAL A 17 6.81 3.81 1.66
CA VAL A 17 5.60 4.50 2.15
C VAL A 17 4.42 3.53 2.18
N GLY A 18 4.30 2.67 1.16
CA GLY A 18 3.34 1.58 1.11
C GLY A 18 3.41 0.69 2.35
N ILE A 19 4.60 0.23 2.74
CA ILE A 19 4.79 -0.59 3.95
C ILE A 19 4.24 0.11 5.19
N GLY A 20 4.64 1.37 5.42
CA GLY A 20 4.17 2.13 6.57
C GLY A 20 2.64 2.27 6.59
N MET A 21 2.05 2.61 5.44
CA MET A 21 0.60 2.71 5.28
C MET A 21 -0.10 1.37 5.54
N GLY A 22 0.42 0.26 5.01
CA GLY A 22 -0.12 -1.08 5.21
C GLY A 22 -0.13 -1.51 6.67
N ILE A 23 0.96 -1.25 7.41
CA ILE A 23 1.03 -1.53 8.86
C ILE A 23 -0.07 -0.77 9.60
N VAL A 24 -0.17 0.54 9.38
CA VAL A 24 -1.11 1.41 10.09
C VAL A 24 -2.56 1.01 9.78
N LEU A 25 -2.88 0.76 8.51
CA LEU A 25 -4.23 0.42 8.09
C LEU A 25 -4.64 -0.98 8.58
N GLU A 26 -3.74 -1.97 8.55
CA GLU A 26 -4.05 -3.30 9.07
C GLU A 26 -4.30 -3.26 10.59
N VAL A 27 -3.42 -2.59 11.35
CA VAL A 27 -3.60 -2.45 12.81
C VAL A 27 -4.92 -1.75 13.11
N ALA A 28 -5.24 -0.67 12.40
CA ALA A 28 -6.51 0.04 12.58
C ALA A 28 -7.71 -0.87 12.24
N ALA A 29 -7.65 -1.62 11.15
CA ALA A 29 -8.71 -2.53 10.75
C ALA A 29 -8.90 -3.68 11.76
N MET A 30 -7.82 -4.24 12.29
CA MET A 30 -7.87 -5.28 13.33
C MET A 30 -8.56 -4.79 14.62
N LEU A 31 -8.36 -3.53 14.98
CA LEU A 31 -9.05 -2.92 16.12
C LEU A 31 -10.53 -2.63 15.84
N LEU A 32 -10.89 -2.33 14.59
CA LEU A 32 -12.29 -2.06 14.18
C LEU A 32 -13.12 -3.34 13.99
N PHE A 33 -12.50 -4.44 13.57
CA PHE A 33 -13.14 -5.72 13.29
C PHE A 33 -12.61 -6.84 14.19
N PRO A 34 -12.81 -6.74 15.52
CA PRO A 34 -12.25 -7.72 16.46
C PRO A 34 -12.77 -9.13 16.19
N GLY A 35 -11.87 -10.10 16.18
CA GLY A 35 -12.17 -11.52 15.92
C GLY A 35 -12.54 -11.84 14.47
N GLN A 36 -12.46 -10.88 13.55
CA GLN A 36 -12.79 -11.06 12.13
C GLN A 36 -11.60 -10.69 11.24
N PRO A 37 -10.46 -11.39 11.36
CA PRO A 37 -9.22 -10.97 10.74
C PRO A 37 -9.28 -10.89 9.22
N LEU A 38 -9.99 -11.82 8.56
CA LEU A 38 -10.15 -11.78 7.10
C LEU A 38 -10.88 -10.50 6.64
N ILE A 39 -11.92 -10.09 7.37
CA ILE A 39 -12.68 -8.87 7.06
C ILE A 39 -11.82 -7.63 7.32
N ALA A 40 -11.06 -7.62 8.41
CA ALA A 40 -10.08 -6.57 8.70
C ALA A 40 -9.07 -6.40 7.55
N SER A 41 -8.41 -7.48 7.13
CA SER A 41 -7.40 -7.42 6.06
C SER A 41 -8.00 -7.03 4.71
N LEU A 42 -9.21 -7.50 4.37
CA LEU A 42 -9.88 -7.09 3.13
C LEU A 42 -10.26 -5.60 3.16
N ALA A 43 -10.71 -5.09 4.30
CA ALA A 43 -11.00 -3.66 4.48
C ALA A 43 -9.72 -2.82 4.35
N ALA A 44 -8.65 -3.21 5.03
CA ALA A 44 -7.36 -2.53 4.94
C ALA A 44 -6.79 -2.56 3.51
N LEU A 45 -6.80 -3.71 2.83
CA LEU A 45 -6.36 -3.82 1.43
C LEU A 45 -7.15 -2.90 0.50
N SER A 46 -8.47 -2.84 0.69
CA SER A 46 -9.34 -1.97 -0.11
C SER A 46 -8.91 -0.51 0.04
N VAL A 47 -8.64 -0.07 1.27
CA VAL A 47 -8.17 1.30 1.55
C VAL A 47 -6.76 1.54 0.99
N VAL A 48 -5.83 0.58 1.12
CA VAL A 48 -4.48 0.66 0.51
C VAL A 48 -4.57 0.88 -1.01
N ILE A 49 -5.43 0.13 -1.70
CA ILE A 49 -5.63 0.25 -3.15
C ILE A 49 -6.21 1.62 -3.49
N VAL A 50 -7.27 2.05 -2.78
CA VAL A 50 -7.93 3.33 -3.02
C VAL A 50 -6.99 4.51 -2.78
N ILE A 51 -6.20 4.50 -1.71
CA ILE A 51 -5.24 5.56 -1.43
C ILE A 51 -4.13 5.58 -2.49
N SER A 52 -3.56 4.42 -2.81
CA SER A 52 -2.44 4.32 -3.76
C SER A 52 -2.86 4.79 -5.16
N TYR A 53 -3.99 4.30 -5.69
CA TYR A 53 -4.51 4.78 -6.97
C TYR A 53 -5.07 6.21 -6.89
N GLY A 54 -5.63 6.60 -5.73
CA GLY A 54 -6.20 7.93 -5.52
C GLY A 54 -5.17 9.04 -5.66
N PHE A 55 -3.94 8.83 -5.16
CA PHE A 55 -2.85 9.78 -5.37
C PHE A 55 -2.45 9.92 -6.83
N GLU A 56 -2.37 8.82 -7.58
CA GLU A 56 -2.07 8.86 -9.01
C GLU A 56 -3.18 9.54 -9.82
N LEU A 57 -4.44 9.20 -9.56
CA LEU A 57 -5.58 9.84 -10.20
C LEU A 57 -5.65 11.34 -9.89
N PHE A 58 -5.34 11.73 -8.65
CA PHE A 58 -5.26 13.12 -8.26
C PHE A 58 -4.14 13.85 -9.01
N SER A 59 -2.95 13.26 -9.12
CA SER A 59 -1.84 13.81 -9.89
C SER A 59 -2.20 14.00 -11.37
N LEU A 60 -2.90 13.02 -11.96
CA LEU A 60 -3.37 13.07 -13.34
C LEU A 60 -4.37 14.21 -13.57
N VAL A 61 -5.39 14.34 -12.69
CA VAL A 61 -6.47 15.31 -12.86
C VAL A 61 -6.00 16.74 -12.57
N THR A 62 -5.16 16.92 -11.55
CA THR A 62 -4.73 18.26 -11.12
C THR A 62 -3.46 18.76 -11.80
N GLY A 63 -2.72 17.86 -12.47
CA GLY A 63 -1.38 18.14 -12.99
C GLY A 63 -0.34 18.41 -11.91
N ARG A 64 -0.63 18.11 -10.64
CA ARG A 64 0.28 18.29 -9.50
C ARG A 64 0.95 16.98 -9.15
N GLY A 65 2.26 16.91 -9.32
CA GLY A 65 3.05 15.71 -9.04
C GLY A 65 3.46 14.99 -10.31
N HIS A 66 3.96 13.76 -10.16
CA HIS A 66 4.29 12.87 -11.25
C HIS A 66 3.19 11.82 -11.35
N TYR A 67 2.56 11.70 -12.52
CA TYR A 67 1.63 10.61 -12.77
C TYR A 67 2.38 9.41 -13.33
N ASP A 68 2.42 8.33 -12.57
CA ASP A 68 2.92 7.04 -13.00
C ASP A 68 2.21 5.93 -12.21
N VAL A 69 1.40 5.13 -12.92
CA VAL A 69 0.68 3.99 -12.32
C VAL A 69 1.60 3.02 -11.57
N MET A 70 2.89 2.95 -11.95
CA MET A 70 3.87 2.13 -11.22
C MET A 70 4.13 2.61 -9.79
N ASP A 71 3.89 3.89 -9.47
CA ASP A 71 3.97 4.41 -8.10
C ASP A 71 2.85 3.83 -7.23
N ALA A 72 1.62 3.79 -7.74
CA ALA A 72 0.52 3.11 -7.07
C ALA A 72 0.79 1.61 -6.89
N VAL A 73 1.30 0.93 -7.92
CA VAL A 73 1.64 -0.50 -7.85
C VAL A 73 2.72 -0.76 -6.80
N ALA A 74 3.78 0.05 -6.79
CA ALA A 74 4.85 -0.07 -5.79
C ALA A 74 4.30 0.15 -4.36
N SER A 75 3.45 1.15 -4.16
CA SER A 75 2.78 1.39 -2.88
C SER A 75 1.84 0.26 -2.45
N ILE A 76 1.10 -0.35 -3.37
CA ILE A 76 0.23 -1.50 -3.05
C ILE A 76 1.04 -2.72 -2.62
N ILE A 77 2.11 -3.06 -3.35
CA ILE A 77 2.97 -4.20 -3.01
C ILE A 77 3.64 -3.97 -1.65
N GLY A 78 4.13 -2.75 -1.40
CA GLY A 78 4.64 -2.35 -0.09
C GLY A 78 3.55 -2.46 0.99
N GLY A 79 2.35 -1.97 0.69
CA GLY A 79 1.17 -2.03 1.56
C GLY A 79 0.82 -3.45 1.98
N MET A 80 0.80 -4.41 1.06
CA MET A 80 0.55 -5.81 1.38
C MET A 80 1.59 -6.38 2.35
N LEU A 81 2.89 -6.07 2.15
CA LEU A 81 3.95 -6.49 3.09
C LEU A 81 3.77 -5.83 4.46
N GLY A 82 3.43 -4.54 4.47
CA GLY A 82 3.11 -3.80 5.69
C GLY A 82 1.92 -4.40 6.44
N MET A 83 0.87 -4.79 5.73
CA MET A 83 -0.30 -5.45 6.34
C MET A 83 0.09 -6.77 7.01
N VAL A 84 0.88 -7.61 6.36
CA VAL A 84 1.36 -8.86 6.99
C VAL A 84 2.11 -8.56 8.30
N ALA A 85 2.98 -7.55 8.30
CA ALA A 85 3.70 -7.14 9.51
C ALA A 85 2.77 -6.54 10.59
N GLY A 86 1.80 -5.72 10.22
CA GLY A 86 0.85 -5.10 11.15
C GLY A 86 -0.14 -6.10 11.76
N GLY A 87 -0.59 -7.06 10.95
CA GLY A 87 -1.50 -8.12 11.38
C GLY A 87 -0.81 -9.17 12.24
N ALA A 88 0.50 -9.39 12.08
CA ALA A 88 1.24 -10.44 12.78
C ALA A 88 1.00 -10.45 14.30
N GLY A 89 0.87 -9.29 14.95
CA GLY A 89 0.60 -9.21 16.40
C GLY A 89 -0.81 -9.61 16.84
N PHE A 90 -1.73 -9.85 15.92
CA PHE A 90 -3.13 -10.20 16.18
C PHE A 90 -3.47 -11.67 15.85
N TYR A 91 -2.55 -12.38 15.19
CA TYR A 91 -2.74 -13.79 14.76
C TYR A 91 -1.98 -14.81 15.62
N ILE A 92 -1.25 -14.35 16.64
CA ILE A 92 -0.52 -15.15 17.64
C ILE A 92 -1.28 -15.14 18.95
#